data_AF-A7SUT3-F1
#
_entry.id   AF-A7SUT3-F1
#
_cell.length_a   1.000
_cell.length_b   1.000
_cell.length_c   1.000
_cell.angle_alpha   90.00
_cell.angle_beta   90.00
_cell.angle_gamma   90.00
#
_symmetry.space_group_name_H-M   'P 1'
#
loop_
_entity.id
_entity.type
_entity.pdbx_description
1 polymer ?
#
loop_
_entity_poly.entity_id
_entity_poly.type
_entity_poly.pdbx_seq_one_letter_code
_entity_poly.pdbx_strand_id
1 'polypeptide(L)'
;MIPPPFIKGSIIQLTSGELKRVEDLTTDDFVHSTGLCPDLKLETSTVVSVRKNDEVGMALVGFTITSTKAQVTLSCAVEHPFFVYGQGWSSCVPEQSLKKYNLQCHPLKVGDVCIFLT
;
A
#
# COMPACT_ATOMS: atom_id res chain seq x y z
N MET A 1 -12.07 -7.82 18.07
CA MET A 1 -11.99 -7.24 16.70
C MET A 1 -10.54 -7.30 16.29
N ILE A 2 -10.23 -7.95 15.17
CA ILE A 2 -8.86 -7.96 14.63
C ILE A 2 -8.64 -6.57 14.01
N PRO A 3 -7.64 -5.81 14.47
CA PRO A 3 -7.36 -4.49 13.89
C PRO A 3 -7.02 -4.66 12.39
N PRO A 4 -7.48 -3.75 11.51
CA PRO A 4 -7.05 -3.77 10.13
C PRO A 4 -5.52 -3.81 10.04
N PRO A 5 -4.96 -4.50 9.04
CA PRO A 5 -3.52 -4.78 8.95
C PRO A 5 -2.66 -3.50 8.90
N PHE A 6 -3.28 -2.35 8.60
CA PHE A 6 -2.60 -1.08 8.42
C PHE A 6 -2.60 -0.16 9.66
N ILE A 7 -3.06 -0.61 10.83
CA ILE A 7 -3.02 0.20 12.06
C ILE A 7 -1.60 0.24 12.63
N LYS A 8 -1.04 1.42 12.88
CA LYS A 8 0.26 1.59 13.55
C LYS A 8 0.36 0.76 14.84
N GLY A 9 1.48 0.09 15.02
CA GLY A 9 1.71 -0.85 16.10
C GLY A 9 1.18 -2.26 15.82
N SER A 10 0.46 -2.48 14.72
CA SER A 10 0.18 -3.83 14.22
C SER A 10 1.48 -4.53 13.89
N ILE A 11 1.62 -5.77 14.36
CA ILE A 11 2.77 -6.61 14.05
C ILE A 11 2.44 -7.43 12.81
N ILE A 12 3.25 -7.23 11.78
CA ILE A 12 3.27 -8.01 10.55
C ILE A 12 4.33 -9.09 10.70
N GLN A 13 3.92 -10.34 10.52
CA GLN A 13 4.87 -11.44 10.36
C GLN A 13 5.28 -11.49 8.89
N LEU A 14 6.54 -11.20 8.61
CA LEU A 14 7.13 -11.34 7.29
C LEU A 14 7.25 -12.84 6.94
N THR A 15 7.41 -13.14 5.65
CA THR A 15 7.64 -14.51 5.18
C THR A 15 8.90 -15.14 5.78
N SER A 16 9.87 -14.31 6.21
CA SER A 16 11.05 -14.75 6.96
C SER A 16 10.76 -15.27 8.37
N GLY A 17 9.53 -15.09 8.87
CA GLY A 17 9.17 -15.29 10.26
C GLY A 17 9.53 -14.11 11.18
N GLU A 18 10.20 -13.08 10.66
CA GLU A 18 10.48 -11.84 11.38
C GLU A 18 9.18 -11.08 11.69
N LEU A 19 9.10 -10.54 12.91
CA LEU A 19 8.00 -9.71 13.34
C LEU A 19 8.39 -8.24 13.22
N LYS A 20 7.69 -7.52 12.35
CA LYS A 20 7.94 -6.09 12.10
C LYS A 20 6.67 -5.28 12.32
N ARG A 21 6.81 -4.05 12.79
CA ARG A 21 5.65 -3.16 12.89
C ARG A 21 5.25 -2.69 11.50
N VAL A 22 3.95 -2.48 11.29
CA VAL A 22 3.45 -2.03 9.99
C VAL A 22 4.08 -0.71 9.56
N GLU A 23 4.32 0.22 10.50
CA GLU A 23 4.96 1.51 10.22
C GLU A 23 6.44 1.40 9.83
N ASP A 24 7.11 0.30 10.18
CA ASP A 24 8.54 0.09 9.94
C ASP A 24 8.80 -0.72 8.66
N LEU A 25 7.75 -1.10 7.92
CA LEU A 25 7.88 -1.83 6.66
C LEU A 25 8.70 -1.03 5.64
N THR A 26 9.62 -1.73 4.97
CA THR A 26 10.48 -1.21 3.92
C THR A 26 10.27 -2.00 2.64
N THR A 27 10.70 -1.45 1.51
CA THR A 27 10.65 -2.16 0.22
C THR A 27 11.45 -3.46 0.26
N ASP A 28 12.58 -3.47 0.97
CA ASP A 28 13.44 -4.64 1.10
C ASP A 28 12.73 -5.82 1.78
N ASP A 29 11.80 -5.56 2.70
CA ASP A 29 11.02 -6.62 3.35
C ASP A 29 10.17 -7.40 2.33
N PHE A 30 9.61 -6.71 1.33
CA PHE A 30 8.82 -7.32 0.26
C PHE A 30 9.72 -8.14 -0.69
N VAL A 31 10.86 -7.57 -1.07
CA VAL A 31 11.85 -8.25 -1.93
C VAL A 31 12.36 -9.51 -1.25
N HIS A 32 12.74 -9.42 0.03
CA HIS A 32 13.22 -10.56 0.80
C HIS A 32 12.15 -11.65 0.93
N SER A 33 10.89 -11.25 1.14
CA SER A 33 9.77 -12.20 1.22
C SER A 33 9.61 -13.08 -0.02
N THR A 34 9.87 -12.54 -1.22
CA THR A 34 9.85 -13.34 -2.47
C THR A 34 11.04 -14.29 -2.62
N GLY A 35 12.18 -13.98 -1.99
CA GLY A 35 13.34 -14.89 -2.00
C GLY A 35 13.15 -16.11 -1.11
N LEU A 36 12.28 -16.02 -0.09
CA LEU A 36 12.07 -17.08 0.90
C LEU A 36 10.87 -17.98 0.59
N CYS A 37 9.88 -17.49 -0.15
CA CYS A 37 8.72 -18.27 -0.58
C CYS A 37 8.56 -18.19 -2.10
N PRO A 38 8.81 -19.28 -2.85
CA PRO A 38 8.72 -19.30 -4.31
C PRO A 38 7.32 -19.01 -4.87
N ASP A 39 6.29 -19.21 -4.05
CA ASP A 39 4.89 -18.96 -4.42
C ASP A 39 4.53 -17.47 -4.35
N LEU A 40 5.26 -16.69 -3.55
CA LEU A 40 5.05 -15.24 -3.44
C LEU A 40 5.75 -14.51 -4.57
N LYS A 41 5.00 -13.66 -5.27
CA LYS A 41 5.55 -12.76 -6.29
C LYS A 41 5.41 -11.33 -5.86
N LEU A 42 6.48 -10.56 -6.06
CA LEU A 42 6.46 -9.12 -5.91
C LEU A 42 5.85 -8.54 -7.18
N GLU A 43 4.61 -8.11 -7.07
CA GLU A 43 3.94 -7.37 -8.13
C GLU A 43 4.06 -5.87 -7.87
N THR A 44 4.07 -5.12 -8.98
CA THR A 44 4.10 -3.67 -8.93
C THR A 44 2.99 -3.11 -9.80
N SER A 45 2.44 -1.99 -9.36
CA SER A 45 1.40 -1.28 -10.10
C SER A 45 1.69 0.21 -10.10
N THR A 46 1.64 0.84 -11.28
CA THR A 46 1.86 2.29 -11.42
C THR A 46 0.54 3.02 -11.34
N VAL A 47 0.47 4.05 -10.50
CA VAL A 47 -0.70 4.93 -10.42
C VAL A 47 -0.80 5.75 -11.69
N VAL A 48 -1.89 5.60 -12.43
CA VAL A 48 -2.16 6.34 -13.68
C VAL A 48 -3.25 7.39 -13.53
N SER A 49 -4.09 7.29 -12.49
CA SER A 49 -5.05 8.34 -12.16
C SER A 49 -5.43 8.30 -10.68
N VAL A 50 -5.72 9.46 -10.11
CA VAL A 50 -6.26 9.60 -8.75
C VAL A 50 -7.43 10.58 -8.82
N ARG A 51 -8.64 10.11 -8.47
CA ARG A 51 -9.83 10.95 -8.36
C ARG A 51 -10.44 10.79 -6.98
N LYS A 52 -10.44 11.88 -6.22
CA LYS A 52 -11.00 11.92 -4.87
C LYS A 52 -12.41 12.49 -4.92
N ASN A 53 -13.29 11.92 -4.10
CA ASN A 53 -14.58 12.49 -3.77
C ASN A 53 -14.57 12.78 -2.26
N ASP A 54 -14.23 14.02 -1.92
CA ASP A 54 -14.07 14.46 -0.53
C ASP A 54 -15.41 14.48 0.24
N GLU A 55 -16.54 14.62 -0.46
CA GLU A 55 -17.88 14.60 0.17
C GLU A 55 -18.23 13.21 0.71
N VAL A 56 -17.82 12.16 0.00
CA VAL A 56 -18.13 10.76 0.34
C VAL A 56 -16.94 10.08 1.06
N GLY A 57 -15.77 10.72 1.10
CA GLY A 57 -14.56 10.13 1.67
C GLY A 57 -14.02 8.94 0.87
N MET A 58 -14.29 8.90 -0.44
CA MET A 58 -13.89 7.81 -1.33
C MET A 58 -12.96 8.31 -2.44
N ALA A 59 -12.09 7.43 -2.92
CA ALA A 59 -11.18 7.67 -4.02
C ALA A 59 -11.28 6.56 -5.08
N LEU A 60 -11.20 6.96 -6.34
CA LEU A 60 -10.99 6.09 -7.49
C LEU A 60 -9.54 6.23 -7.94
N VAL A 61 -8.76 5.17 -7.76
CA VAL A 61 -7.34 5.12 -8.13
C VAL A 61 -7.17 4.15 -9.29
N GLY A 62 -6.69 4.67 -10.42
CA GLY A 62 -6.36 3.86 -11.58
C GLY A 62 -4.92 3.38 -11.50
N PHE A 63 -4.70 2.10 -11.78
CA PHE A 63 -3.41 1.45 -11.78
C PHE A 63 -3.13 0.75 -13.11
N THR A 64 -1.87 0.69 -13.51
CA THR A 64 -1.38 -0.25 -14.53
C THR A 64 -0.50 -1.29 -13.85
N ILE A 65 -0.88 -2.56 -13.93
CA ILE A 65 -0.09 -3.67 -13.36
C ILE A 65 1.12 -3.93 -14.25
N THR A 66 2.32 -3.97 -13.68
CA THR A 66 3.57 -4.01 -14.46
C THR A 66 3.74 -5.31 -15.25
N SER A 67 3.37 -6.45 -14.66
CA SER A 67 3.54 -7.79 -15.26
C SER A 67 2.59 -8.03 -16.43
N THR A 68 1.31 -7.69 -16.27
CA THR A 68 0.25 -7.96 -17.26
C THR A 68 -0.05 -6.77 -18.17
N LYS A 69 0.46 -5.57 -17.84
CA LYS A 69 0.05 -4.28 -18.44
C LYS A 69 -1.45 -4.01 -18.33
N ALA A 70 -2.16 -4.74 -17.47
CA ALA A 70 -3.59 -4.56 -17.28
C ALA A 70 -3.86 -3.23 -16.57
N GLN A 71 -4.87 -2.51 -17.04
CA GLN A 71 -5.38 -1.32 -16.36
C GLN A 71 -6.53 -1.71 -15.44
N VAL A 72 -6.42 -1.37 -14.17
CA VAL A 72 -7.44 -1.63 -13.16
C VAL A 72 -7.79 -0.33 -12.46
N THR A 73 -9.03 -0.20 -12.01
CA THR A 73 -9.47 0.94 -11.19
C THR A 73 -9.95 0.41 -9.85
N LEU A 74 -9.35 0.90 -8.77
CA LEU A 74 -9.72 0.58 -7.42
C LEU A 74 -10.60 1.70 -6.86
N SER A 75 -11.75 1.33 -6.29
CA SER A 75 -12.57 2.21 -5.47
C SER A 75 -12.27 1.91 -4.00
N CYS A 76 -11.73 2.88 -3.27
CA CYS A 76 -11.33 2.72 -1.87
C CYS A 76 -11.63 3.98 -1.06
N ALA A 77 -11.51 3.89 0.27
CA ALA A 77 -11.58 5.08 1.11
C ALA A 77 -10.36 6.00 0.85
N VAL A 78 -10.51 7.31 1.00
CA VAL A 78 -9.43 8.29 0.73
C VAL A 78 -8.21 8.10 1.61
N GLU A 79 -8.41 7.54 2.80
CA GLU A 79 -7.37 7.25 3.78
C GLU A 79 -6.71 5.88 3.60
N HIS A 80 -7.16 5.07 2.63
CA HIS A 80 -6.61 3.75 2.40
C HIS A 80 -5.11 3.83 2.05
N PRO A 81 -4.24 3.14 2.80
CA PRO A 81 -2.81 3.20 2.59
C PRO A 81 -2.36 2.22 1.50
N PHE A 82 -1.45 2.70 0.65
CA PHE A 82 -0.73 1.95 -0.36
C PHE A 82 0.75 1.99 -0.03
N PHE A 83 1.49 0.92 -0.29
CA PHE A 83 2.94 0.92 -0.11
C PHE A 83 3.61 1.29 -1.42
N VAL A 84 4.25 2.46 -1.47
CA VAL A 84 4.92 2.99 -2.67
C VAL A 84 6.42 2.71 -2.60
N TYR A 85 6.97 2.16 -3.68
CA TYR A 85 8.39 1.89 -3.85
C TYR A 85 9.23 3.15 -3.60
N GLY A 86 10.20 3.07 -2.70
CA GLY A 86 11.09 4.20 -2.36
C GLY A 86 10.47 5.34 -1.55
N GLN A 87 9.16 5.29 -1.27
CA GLN A 87 8.44 6.29 -0.47
C GLN A 87 7.80 5.71 0.80
N GLY A 88 7.43 4.42 0.78
CA GLY A 88 6.72 3.77 1.88
C GLY A 88 5.21 4.05 1.83
N TRP A 89 4.57 4.08 2.99
CA TRP A 89 3.13 4.25 3.11
C TRP A 89 2.66 5.57 2.49
N SER A 90 1.66 5.49 1.61
CA SER A 90 1.10 6.63 0.87
C SER A 90 -0.41 6.49 0.73
N SER A 91 -1.15 7.60 0.74
CA SER A 91 -2.61 7.56 0.57
C SER A 91 -3.13 8.80 -0.14
N CYS A 92 -4.39 8.77 -0.56
CA CYS A 92 -5.01 9.90 -1.25
C CYS A 92 -5.21 11.11 -0.32
N VAL A 93 -5.44 10.87 0.98
CA VAL A 93 -5.53 11.89 2.02
C VAL A 93 -4.75 11.44 3.27
N PRO A 94 -3.44 11.77 3.35
CA PRO A 94 -2.56 11.31 4.42
C PRO A 94 -2.99 11.66 5.84
N GLU A 95 -3.58 12.85 6.03
CA GLU A 95 -4.07 13.30 7.34
C GLU A 95 -5.19 12.37 7.86
N GLN A 96 -6.04 11.87 6.96
CA GLN A 96 -7.08 10.91 7.36
C GLN A 96 -6.49 9.53 7.65
N SER A 97 -5.43 9.12 6.95
CA SER A 97 -4.70 7.88 7.26
C SER A 97 -4.07 7.95 8.65
N LEU A 98 -3.46 9.10 8.99
CA LEU A 98 -2.93 9.34 10.32
C LEU A 98 -4.04 9.30 11.37
N LYS A 99 -5.19 9.95 11.13
CA LYS A 99 -6.31 9.95 12.08
C LYS A 99 -6.91 8.56 12.29
N LYS A 100 -7.07 7.76 11.23
CA LYS A 100 -7.74 6.46 11.27
C LYS A 100 -6.83 5.31 11.71
N TYR A 101 -5.60 5.31 11.22
CA TYR A 101 -4.66 4.21 11.39
C TYR A 101 -3.47 4.58 12.27
N ASN A 102 -3.34 5.84 12.68
CA ASN A 102 -2.14 6.38 13.35
C ASN A 102 -0.86 6.17 12.52
N LEU A 103 -1.00 5.97 11.21
CA LEU A 103 0.07 5.66 10.28
C LEU A 103 0.44 6.92 9.48
N GLN A 104 1.71 7.30 9.51
CA GLN A 104 2.19 8.39 8.67
C GLN A 104 2.22 7.95 7.22
N CYS A 105 1.53 8.70 6.36
CA CYS A 105 1.48 8.45 4.93
C CYS A 105 2.01 9.64 4.16
N HIS A 106 2.57 9.39 2.98
CA HIS A 106 2.86 10.40 1.98
C HIS A 106 1.66 10.61 1.03
N PRO A 107 1.54 11.76 0.35
CA PRO A 107 0.50 11.95 -0.65
C PRO A 107 0.73 11.02 -1.86
N LEU A 108 -0.26 10.20 -2.18
CA LEU A 108 -0.25 9.34 -3.36
C LEU A 108 -0.43 10.17 -4.64
N LYS A 109 0.41 9.93 -5.64
CA LYS A 109 0.46 10.71 -6.89
C LYS A 109 0.46 9.80 -8.12
N VAL A 110 0.06 10.37 -9.25
CA VAL A 110 0.24 9.74 -10.56
C VAL A 110 1.73 9.57 -10.83
N GLY A 111 2.12 8.38 -11.26
CA GLY A 111 3.52 7.97 -11.44
C GLY A 111 4.09 7.20 -10.26
N ASP A 112 3.45 7.21 -9.09
CA ASP A 112 3.88 6.39 -7.95
C ASP A 112 3.77 4.90 -8.31
N VAL A 113 4.76 4.12 -7.89
CA VAL A 113 4.80 2.67 -8.10
C VAL A 113 4.46 1.98 -6.80
N CYS A 114 3.26 1.43 -6.70
CA CYS A 114 2.83 0.63 -5.56
C CYS A 114 3.40 -0.79 -5.66
N ILE A 115 3.80 -1.36 -4.52
CA ILE A 115 4.27 -2.74 -4.41
C ILE A 115 3.30 -3.55 -3.55
N PHE A 116 3.10 -4.82 -3.91
CA PHE A 116 2.31 -5.76 -3.14
C PHE A 116 2.74 -7.20 -3.47
N LEU A 117 2.42 -8.13 -2.58
CA LEU A 117 2.68 -9.55 -2.79
C LEU A 117 1.42 -10.25 -3.30
N THR A 118 1.58 -11.20 -4.21
CA THR A 118 0.53 -12.10 -4.73
C THR A 118 0.91 -13.55 -4.55
#